data_AF-A0A1L9S4N5-F1
#
_entry.id   AF-A0A1L9S4N5-F1
#
_cell.length_a   1.000
_cell.length_b   1.000
_cell.length_c   1.000
_cell.angle_alpha   90.00
_cell.angle_beta   90.00
_cell.angle_gamma   90.00
#
_symmetry.space_group_name_H-M   'P 1'
#
loop_
_entity.id
_entity.type
_entity.pdbx_description
1 polymer ?
#
loop_
_entity_poly.entity_id
_entity_poly.type
_entity_poly.pdbx_seq_one_letter_code
_entity_poly.pdbx_strand_id
1 'polypeptide(L)'
;GKRVIRVSDDKVVKWGPDVTQEEAENQRIAYELLDSRIVRVPRVYDFFSDEQGRGYIVMELIEGKILDPLEDIVAVEKVAAVLSHFTTLQH
;
A
#
# COMPACT_ATOMS: atom_id res chain seq x y z
N GLY A 1 2.01 16.49 0.93
CA GLY A 1 1.99 15.57 -0.23
C GLY A 1 2.89 14.40 0.07
N LYS A 2 2.34 13.17 0.09
CA LYS A 2 3.13 11.96 0.36
C LYS A 2 4.09 11.75 -0.82
N ARG A 3 5.40 11.86 -0.60
CA ARG A 3 6.41 11.74 -1.65
C ARG A 3 6.82 10.27 -1.76
N VAL A 4 6.54 9.65 -2.90
CA VAL A 4 6.96 8.27 -3.21
C VAL A 4 8.04 8.37 -4.29
N ILE A 5 9.21 7.79 -4.02
CA ILE A 5 10.37 7.82 -4.92
C ILE A 5 10.76 6.38 -5.25
N ARG A 6 10.92 6.06 -6.54
CA ARG A 6 11.46 4.76 -6.96
C ARG A 6 12.97 4.71 -6.69
N VAL A 7 13.43 3.64 -6.05
CA VAL A 7 14.84 3.46 -5.67
C VAL A 7 15.50 2.26 -6.34
N SER A 8 14.71 1.31 -6.86
CA SER A 8 15.16 0.20 -7.69
C SER A 8 14.05 -0.27 -8.63
N ASP A 9 14.30 -1.32 -9.40
CA ASP A 9 13.30 -1.91 -10.29
C ASP A 9 12.07 -2.43 -9.53
N ASP A 10 12.27 -2.86 -8.28
CA ASP A 10 11.27 -3.53 -7.44
C ASP A 10 10.90 -2.77 -6.16
N LYS A 11 11.49 -1.58 -5.90
CA LYS A 11 11.29 -0.84 -4.62
C LYS A 11 11.00 0.63 -4.80
N VAL A 12 10.17 1.13 -3.89
CA VAL A 12 9.90 2.55 -3.67
C VAL A 12 10.12 2.92 -2.21
N VAL A 13 10.42 4.20 -1.99
CA VAL A 13 10.46 4.82 -0.66
C VAL A 13 9.36 5.86 -0.59
N LYS A 14 8.43 5.66 0.33
CA LYS A 14 7.48 6.70 0.74
C LYS A 14 8.04 7.45 1.91
N TRP A 15 7.99 8.78 1.87
CA TRP A 15 8.56 9.60 2.94
C TRP A 15 7.78 10.88 3.22
N GLY A 16 7.91 11.38 4.45
CA GLY A 16 7.32 12.63 4.89
C GLY A 16 7.19 12.77 6.40
N PRO A 17 6.81 13.95 6.90
CA PRO A 17 6.57 14.19 8.32
C PRO A 17 5.39 13.36 8.87
N ASP A 18 4.43 12.97 8.01
CA ASP A 18 3.23 12.22 8.41
C ASP A 18 3.34 10.70 8.11
N VAL A 19 4.54 10.21 7.77
CA VAL A 19 4.78 8.78 7.53
C VAL A 19 5.21 8.16 8.85
N THR A 20 4.43 7.20 9.35
CA THR A 20 4.58 6.67 10.72
C THR A 20 4.95 5.19 10.73
N GLN A 21 5.49 4.73 11.85
CA GLN A 21 5.72 3.31 12.11
C GLN A 21 4.40 2.53 12.09
N GLU A 22 3.32 3.13 12.60
CA GLU A 22 1.97 2.57 12.57
C GLU A 22 1.48 2.35 11.14
N GLU A 23 1.77 3.27 10.21
CA GLU A 23 1.43 3.08 8.79
C GLU A 23 2.18 1.88 8.18
N ALA A 24 3.48 1.76 8.48
CA ALA A 24 4.28 0.62 8.03
C ALA A 24 3.77 -0.72 8.58
N GLU A 25 3.45 -0.75 9.87
CA GLU A 25 2.97 -1.96 10.55
C GLU A 25 1.57 -2.37 10.10
N ASN A 26 0.65 -1.40 9.95
CA ASN A 26 -0.68 -1.67 9.41
C ASN A 26 -0.60 -2.22 7.97
N GLN A 27 0.32 -1.70 7.15
CA GLN A 27 0.55 -2.22 5.81
C GLN A 27 1.14 -3.64 5.83
N ARG A 28 2.07 -3.94 6.74
CA ARG A 28 2.63 -5.30 6.94
C ARG A 28 1.54 -6.28 7.36
N ILE A 29 0.68 -5.91 8.32
CA ILE A 29 -0.45 -6.74 8.76
C ILE A 29 -1.43 -6.97 7.61
N ALA A 30 -1.77 -5.93 6.84
CA ALA A 30 -2.65 -6.07 5.68
C ALA A 30 -2.06 -7.00 4.59
N TYR A 31 -0.73 -6.97 4.38
CA TYR A 31 -0.04 -7.89 3.49
C TYR A 31 -0.17 -9.36 3.93
N GLU A 32 -0.16 -9.62 5.25
CA GLU A 32 -0.26 -10.97 5.82
C GLU A 32 -1.70 -11.48 5.91
N LEU A 33 -2.65 -10.58 6.15
CA LEU A 33 -4.05 -10.93 6.39
C LEU A 33 -4.86 -11.12 5.09
N LEU A 34 -4.57 -10.34 4.05
CA LEU A 34 -5.38 -10.31 2.82
C LEU A 34 -4.98 -11.41 1.84
N ASP A 35 -5.96 -12.01 1.16
CA ASP A 35 -5.68 -12.93 0.05
C ASP A 35 -5.15 -12.15 -1.15
N SER A 36 -3.86 -12.33 -1.46
CA SER A 36 -3.16 -11.67 -2.57
C SER A 36 -3.79 -11.91 -3.96
N ARG A 37 -4.62 -12.94 -4.11
CA ARG A 37 -5.38 -13.20 -5.35
C ARG A 37 -6.57 -12.26 -5.52
N ILE A 38 -7.01 -11.63 -4.44
CA ILE A 38 -8.14 -10.70 -4.40
C ILE A 38 -7.63 -9.27 -4.28
N VAL A 39 -6.76 -9.01 -3.30
CA VAL A 39 -6.17 -7.68 -3.04
C VAL A 39 -4.68 -7.83 -2.83
N ARG A 40 -3.89 -7.18 -3.69
CA ARG A 40 -2.44 -7.12 -3.51
C ARG A 40 -2.04 -5.86 -2.75
N VAL A 41 -1.41 -6.04 -1.61
CA VAL A 41 -0.76 -4.98 -0.83
C VAL A 41 0.76 -5.01 -1.12
N PRO A 42 1.46 -3.87 -1.25
CA PRO A 42 2.92 -3.89 -1.39
C PRO A 42 3.59 -4.39 -0.11
N ARG A 43 4.55 -5.29 -0.23
CA ARG A 43 5.35 -5.74 0.91
C ARG A 43 6.16 -4.58 1.50
N VAL A 44 6.12 -4.41 2.83
CA VAL A 44 7.02 -3.52 3.55
C VAL A 44 8.35 -4.24 3.78
N TYR A 45 9.45 -3.58 3.43
CA TYR A 45 10.81 -4.08 3.66
C TYR A 45 11.46 -3.45 4.89
N ASP A 46 11.22 -2.16 5.13
CA ASP A 46 11.83 -1.44 6.26
C ASP A 46 11.06 -0.16 6.60
N PHE A 47 11.18 0.28 7.85
CA PHE A 47 10.75 1.60 8.32
C PHE A 47 11.83 2.25 9.19
N PHE A 48 12.12 3.51 8.93
CA PHE A 48 13.01 4.32 9.76
C PHE A 48 12.60 5.79 9.76
N SER A 49 13.11 6.55 10.72
CA SER A 49 12.92 8.00 10.82
C SER A 49 14.27 8.72 10.87
N ASP A 50 14.34 9.92 10.31
CA ASP A 50 15.52 10.77 10.46
C ASP A 50 15.47 11.64 11.74
N GLU A 51 16.55 12.40 11.99
CA GLU A 51 16.68 13.30 13.14
C GLU A 51 15.60 14.40 13.19
N GLN A 52 14.94 14.68 12.07
CA GLN A 52 13.85 15.66 11.97
C GLN A 52 12.47 15.02 12.20
N GLY A 53 12.43 13.72 12.51
CA GLY A 53 11.21 12.96 12.72
C GLY A 53 10.46 12.60 11.45
N ARG A 54 11.07 12.75 10.26
CA ARG A 54 10.43 12.34 9.01
C ARG A 54 10.56 10.83 8.88
N GLY A 55 9.44 10.16 8.63
CA GLY A 55 9.42 8.72 8.41
C GLY A 55 9.69 8.33 6.96
N TYR A 56 10.22 7.13 6.79
CA TYR A 56 10.54 6.49 5.51
C TYR A 56 10.03 5.06 5.55
N ILE A 57 9.22 4.66 4.56
CA ILE A 57 8.80 3.28 4.36
C ILE A 57 9.43 2.80 3.06
N VAL A 58 10.30 1.80 3.16
CA VAL A 58 10.82 1.07 1.99
C VAL A 58 9.84 -0.06 1.70
N MET A 59 9.26 -0.08 0.50
CA MET A 59 8.24 -1.05 0.12
C MET A 59 8.34 -1.47 -1.34
N GLU A 60 7.70 -2.58 -1.65
CA GLU A 60 7.57 -3.14 -2.99
C GLU A 60 6.97 -2.11 -3.97
N LEU A 61 7.55 -2.03 -5.16
CA LEU A 61 6.92 -1.35 -6.29
C LEU A 61 5.86 -2.27 -6.91
N ILE A 62 4.60 -1.83 -6.89
CA ILE A 62 3.54 -2.49 -7.65
C ILE A 62 3.42 -1.77 -9.00
N GLU A 63 3.74 -2.47 -10.08
CA GLU A 63 3.41 -2.02 -11.42
C GLU A 63 1.90 -2.07 -11.63
N GLY A 64 1.33 -0.97 -12.11
CA GLY A 64 -0.10 -0.84 -12.31
C GLY A 64 -0.49 0.55 -12.78
N LYS A 65 -1.77 0.70 -13.10
CA LYS A 65 -2.37 1.98 -13.48
C LYS A 65 -3.17 2.52 -12.30
N ILE A 66 -3.00 3.80 -11.99
CA ILE A 66 -3.87 4.51 -11.06
C ILE A 66 -5.26 4.61 -11.71
N LEU A 67 -6.28 4.11 -11.01
CA LEU A 67 -7.67 4.19 -11.43
C LEU A 67 -8.29 5.44 -10.82
N ASP A 68 -8.03 6.59 -11.45
CA ASP A 68 -8.61 7.88 -11.07
C ASP A 68 -8.82 8.75 -12.33
N PRO A 69 -10.07 8.99 -12.76
CA PRO A 69 -11.33 8.50 -12.17
C PRO A 69 -11.59 7.00 -12.46
N LEU A 70 -12.43 6.38 -11.65
CA LEU A 70 -12.87 4.99 -11.81
C LEU A 70 -14.03 4.90 -12.83
N GLU A 71 -13.72 4.94 -14.12
CA GLU A 71 -14.74 4.98 -15.20
C GLU A 71 -14.99 3.61 -15.88
N ASP A 72 -14.03 2.69 -15.81
CA ASP A 72 -14.14 1.37 -16.44
C ASP A 72 -15.03 0.43 -15.60
N ILE A 73 -16.10 -0.09 -16.20
CA ILE A 73 -17.05 -0.99 -15.52
C ILE A 73 -16.36 -2.25 -14.97
N VAL A 74 -15.33 -2.76 -15.67
CA VAL A 74 -14.55 -3.91 -15.20
C VAL A 74 -13.74 -3.55 -13.97
N ALA A 75 -13.23 -2.31 -13.89
CA ALA A 75 -12.53 -1.82 -12.71
C ALA A 75 -13.49 -1.62 -11.52
N VAL A 76 -14.71 -1.15 -11.77
CA VAL A 76 -15.78 -1.06 -10.75
C VAL A 76 -16.11 -2.43 -10.18
N GLU A 77 -16.30 -3.45 -11.03
CA GLU A 77 -16.56 -4.83 -10.60
C GLU A 77 -15.42 -5.39 -9.74
N LYS A 78 -14.16 -5.13 -10.11
CA LYS A 78 -13.00 -5.53 -9.32
C LYS A 78 -12.98 -4.86 -7.95
N VAL A 79 -13.25 -3.54 -7.88
CA VAL A 79 -13.34 -2.82 -6.60
C VAL A 79 -14.48 -3.38 -5.75
N ALA A 80 -15.64 -3.69 -6.33
CA ALA A 80 -16.76 -4.33 -5.63
C ALA A 80 -16.36 -5.70 -5.04
N ALA A 81 -15.64 -6.53 -5.80
CA ALA A 81 -15.15 -7.83 -5.34
C ALA A 81 -14.18 -7.68 -4.14
N VAL A 82 -13.29 -6.68 -4.17
CA VAL A 82 -12.41 -6.34 -3.06
C VAL A 82 -13.19 -5.96 -1.81
N LEU A 83 -14.21 -5.10 -1.95
CA LEU A 83 -15.06 -4.69 -0.82
C LEU A 83 -15.85 -5.86 -0.24
N SER A 84 -16.40 -6.73 -1.10
CA SER A 84 -17.06 -7.97 -0.65
C SER A 84 -16.09 -8.87 0.10
N HIS A 85 -14.84 -9.00 -0.33
CA HIS A 85 -13.84 -9.77 0.41
C HIS A 85 -13.55 -9.19 1.80
N PHE A 86 -13.43 -7.87 1.92
CA PHE A 86 -13.23 -7.24 3.24
C PHE A 86 -14.35 -7.54 4.22
N THR A 87 -15.59 -7.71 3.76
CA THR A 87 -16.71 -8.10 4.65
C THR A 87 -16.58 -9.50 5.24
N THR A 88 -15.74 -10.36 4.66
CA THR A 88 -15.46 -11.71 5.18
C THR A 88 -14.41 -11.73 6.28
N LEU A 89 -13.65 -10.64 6.43
CA LEU A 89 -12.67 -10.45 7.49
C LEU A 89 -13.40 -9.94 8.74
N GLN A 90 -14.27 -10.77 9.32
CA GLN A 90 -14.90 -10.49 10.60
C GLN A 90 -13.99 -10.98 11.73
N HIS A 91 -13.63 -10.07 12.63
CA HIS A 91 -13.18 -10.36 13.99
C HIS A 91 -14.29 -10.03 14.98
#